data_AF-W6QKY1-F1
#
_entry.id   AF-W6QKY1-F1
#
_cell.length_a   1.000
_cell.length_b   1.000
_cell.length_c   1.000
_cell.angle_alpha   90.00
_cell.angle_beta   90.00
_cell.angle_gamma   90.00
#
_symmetry.space_group_name_H-M   'P 1'
#
loop_
_entity.id
_entity.type
_entity.pdbx_description
1 polymer ?
#
loop_
_entity_poly.entity_id
_entity_poly.type
_entity_poly.pdbx_seq_one_letter_code
_entity_poly.pdbx_strand_id
1 'polypeptide(L)'
;MSSDDAYMSFLDKANADVSGSAPQQGTGTVKTETVHSSLSVPKALQSVDTYYISDTDEPFEPVALKWDGAAKGAWPSADQLSSLISPDTDLSQSISILSPSSFDPKNQYSAALDAVRAAAVEKDSGADKSAVELKVYRVEQTSTKIEYWVLALHAPESRLVGLRAKAVES
;
A
#
# COMPACT_ATOMS: atom_id res chain seq x y z
N MET A 1 -1.51 45.88 -13.40
CA MET A 1 -2.16 44.94 -12.47
C MET A 1 -1.70 43.56 -12.88
N SER A 2 -0.74 42.99 -12.15
CA SER A 2 0.09 41.86 -12.60
C SER A 2 0.23 40.83 -11.49
N SER A 3 -0.89 40.24 -11.06
CA SER A 3 -0.89 39.26 -9.97
C SER A 3 -1.77 38.03 -10.19
N ASP A 4 -2.43 37.90 -11.35
CA ASP A 4 -3.29 36.73 -11.60
C ASP A 4 -2.58 35.64 -12.42
N ASP A 5 -1.76 36.04 -13.40
CA ASP A 5 -1.03 35.12 -14.30
C ASP A 5 0.04 34.28 -13.58
N ALA A 6 0.69 34.86 -12.57
CA ALA A 6 1.71 34.17 -11.78
C ALA A 6 1.12 33.16 -10.78
N TYR A 7 -0.13 33.38 -10.32
CA TYR A 7 -0.82 32.47 -9.41
C TYR A 7 -1.32 31.23 -10.16
N MET A 8 -1.86 31.41 -11.37
CA MET A 8 -2.24 30.30 -12.23
C MET A 8 -1.04 29.45 -12.64
N SER A 9 0.10 30.07 -12.92
CA SER A 9 1.33 29.35 -13.27
C SER A 9 1.86 28.46 -12.13
N PHE A 10 1.57 28.78 -10.87
CA PHE A 10 1.95 27.95 -9.72
C PHE A 10 1.00 26.74 -9.54
N LEU A 11 -0.30 26.93 -9.80
CA LEU A 11 -1.30 25.85 -9.79
C LEU A 11 -1.10 24.88 -10.96
N ASP A 12 -0.77 25.40 -12.15
CA ASP A 12 -0.52 24.56 -13.32
C ASP A 12 0.81 23.81 -13.19
N LYS A 13 1.84 24.43 -12.58
CA LYS A 13 3.14 23.79 -12.36
C LYS A 13 3.13 22.69 -11.31
N ALA A 14 2.16 22.69 -10.39
CA ALA A 14 1.93 21.58 -9.47
C ALA A 14 1.24 20.38 -10.15
N ASN A 15 0.50 20.61 -11.25
CA ASN A 15 -0.18 19.55 -12.02
C ASN A 15 0.59 19.09 -13.26
N ALA A 16 1.52 19.89 -13.78
CA ALA A 16 2.28 19.61 -14.99
C ALA A 16 3.51 18.69 -14.78
N ASP A 17 3.87 18.35 -13.54
CA ASP A 17 4.91 17.35 -13.23
C ASP A 17 4.43 15.90 -13.47
N VAL A 18 3.25 15.70 -14.08
CA VAL A 18 2.69 14.38 -14.42
C VAL A 18 2.80 14.05 -15.92
N SER A 19 3.17 14.99 -16.79
CA SER A 19 3.27 14.70 -18.23
C SER A 19 4.39 15.48 -18.92
N GLY A 20 5.63 15.02 -18.75
CA GLY A 20 6.73 15.43 -19.62
C GLY A 20 8.07 15.59 -18.93
N SER A 21 8.62 14.50 -18.40
CA SER A 21 10.04 14.47 -17.99
C SER A 21 10.79 13.53 -18.91
N ALA A 22 11.71 14.09 -19.70
CA ALA A 22 12.87 13.35 -20.18
C ALA A 22 13.52 12.63 -18.98
N PRO A 23 14.12 11.44 -19.14
CA PRO A 23 14.60 10.64 -18.02
C PRO A 23 15.78 11.36 -17.37
N GLN A 24 15.49 12.18 -16.36
CA GLN A 24 16.48 12.57 -15.38
C GLN A 24 16.74 11.31 -14.58
N GLN A 25 17.90 10.71 -14.83
CA GLN A 25 18.45 9.55 -14.15
C GLN A 25 18.82 9.95 -12.71
N GLY A 26 17.82 10.36 -11.93
CA GLY A 26 17.86 10.32 -10.48
C GLY A 26 17.43 8.93 -10.06
N THR A 27 18.07 8.38 -9.03
CA THR A 27 17.61 7.19 -8.32
C THR A 27 16.25 7.47 -7.68
N GLY A 28 15.18 7.45 -8.49
CA GLY A 28 13.82 7.79 -8.11
C GLY A 28 13.10 6.57 -7.53
N THR A 29 12.22 6.80 -6.55
CA THR A 29 11.30 5.79 -6.04
C THR A 29 10.27 5.43 -7.11
N VAL A 30 9.96 4.14 -7.23
CA VAL A 30 8.90 3.68 -8.13
C VAL A 30 7.54 4.07 -7.54
N LYS A 31 6.64 4.56 -8.39
CA LYS A 31 5.28 4.88 -7.98
C LYS A 31 4.50 3.58 -7.80
N THR A 32 4.06 3.31 -6.57
CA THR A 32 3.22 2.15 -6.26
C THR A 32 1.76 2.54 -6.03
N GLU A 33 0.84 1.76 -6.61
CA GLU A 33 -0.61 1.92 -6.51
C GLU A 33 -1.17 1.11 -5.34
N THR A 34 -1.90 1.78 -4.44
CA THR A 34 -2.52 1.14 -3.26
C THR A 34 -3.97 0.74 -3.50
N VAL A 35 -4.71 1.47 -4.35
CA VAL A 35 -6.13 1.23 -4.61
C VAL A 35 -6.37 1.19 -6.10
N HIS A 36 -6.77 0.03 -6.62
CA HIS A 36 -7.16 -0.10 -8.02
C HIS A 36 -8.44 0.71 -8.29
N SER A 37 -8.46 1.45 -9.39
CA SER A 37 -9.51 2.42 -9.75
C SER A 37 -10.95 1.88 -9.72
N SER A 38 -11.14 0.57 -9.88
CA SER A 38 -12.45 -0.08 -9.86
C SER A 38 -12.92 -0.52 -8.46
N LEU A 39 -12.12 -0.30 -7.41
CA LEU A 39 -12.35 -0.84 -6.07
C LEU A 39 -12.61 0.26 -5.04
N SER A 40 -13.54 0.00 -4.13
CA SER A 40 -13.77 0.86 -2.97
C SER A 40 -12.95 0.41 -1.77
N VAL A 41 -12.35 1.36 -1.05
CA VAL A 41 -11.65 1.08 0.21
C VAL A 41 -12.64 0.61 1.29
N PRO A 42 -12.41 -0.55 1.93
CA PRO A 42 -13.19 -1.02 3.09
C PRO A 42 -13.30 0.04 4.21
N LYS A 43 -14.45 0.12 4.87
CA LYS A 43 -14.70 1.16 5.90
C LYS A 43 -13.74 1.05 7.08
N ALA A 44 -13.39 -0.18 7.46
CA ALA A 44 -12.46 -0.43 8.57
C ALA A 44 -11.09 0.22 8.36
N LEU A 45 -10.63 0.34 7.12
CA LEU A 45 -9.32 0.92 6.78
C LEU A 45 -9.35 2.46 6.72
N GLN A 46 -10.50 3.06 6.44
CA GLN A 46 -10.65 4.51 6.35
C GLN A 46 -10.50 5.21 7.72
N SER A 47 -10.76 4.49 8.80
CA SER A 47 -10.69 5.00 10.17
C SER A 47 -9.34 4.78 10.85
N VAL A 48 -8.34 4.24 10.14
CA VAL A 48 -7.03 3.98 10.71
C VAL A 48 -6.23 5.28 10.74
N ASP A 49 -6.15 5.88 11.92
CA ASP A 49 -5.29 7.05 12.21
C ASP A 49 -4.06 6.57 12.99
N THR A 50 -3.21 5.82 12.32
CA THR A 50 -1.96 5.30 12.89
C THR A 50 -0.81 5.66 11.96
N TYR A 51 0.34 5.95 12.54
CA TYR A 51 1.56 6.31 11.83
C TYR A 51 2.60 5.24 12.05
N TYR A 52 3.30 4.88 10.99
CA TYR A 52 4.44 3.98 11.05
C TYR A 52 5.66 4.77 11.50
N ILE A 53 6.19 4.39 12.66
CA ILE A 53 7.33 5.05 13.29
C ILE A 53 8.60 4.70 12.51
N SER A 54 9.16 5.71 11.85
CA SER A 54 10.43 5.66 11.11
C SER A 54 11.06 7.06 11.12
N ASP A 55 12.11 7.33 10.34
CA ASP A 55 12.71 8.67 10.33
C ASP A 55 11.73 9.79 9.91
N THR A 56 10.67 9.46 9.17
CA THR A 56 9.67 10.43 8.67
C THR A 56 8.26 10.26 9.21
N ASP A 57 7.99 9.29 10.09
CA ASP A 57 6.67 9.02 10.68
C ASP A 57 5.49 9.11 9.67
N GLU A 58 5.37 8.14 8.77
CA GLU A 58 4.39 8.17 7.67
C GLU A 58 3.05 7.53 8.07
N PRO A 59 1.90 8.06 7.63
CA PRO A 59 0.60 7.44 7.90
C PRO A 59 0.46 6.09 7.19
N PHE A 60 -0.35 5.20 7.76
CA PHE A 60 -0.81 4.02 7.04
C PHE A 60 -1.83 4.41 5.96
N GLU A 61 -1.60 3.94 4.73
CA GLU A 61 -2.48 4.18 3.60
C GLU A 61 -3.33 2.94 3.29
N PRO A 62 -4.63 3.08 3.01
CA PRO A 62 -5.49 1.94 2.69
C PRO A 62 -5.10 1.28 1.37
N VAL A 63 -5.19 -0.05 1.34
CA VAL A 63 -4.91 -0.88 0.17
C VAL A 63 -6.16 -1.66 -0.24
N ALA A 64 -6.47 -1.63 -1.54
CA ALA A 64 -7.49 -2.46 -2.18
C ALA A 64 -7.04 -2.80 -3.62
N LEU A 65 -6.57 -4.04 -3.83
CA LEU A 65 -6.01 -4.49 -5.12
C LEU A 65 -6.81 -5.67 -5.65
N LYS A 66 -7.10 -5.69 -6.95
CA LYS A 66 -7.81 -6.81 -7.57
C LYS A 66 -6.93 -8.06 -7.56
N TRP A 67 -7.45 -9.17 -7.03
CA TRP A 67 -6.70 -10.41 -6.95
C TRP A 67 -7.62 -11.63 -6.91
N ASP A 68 -7.81 -12.26 -8.08
CA ASP A 68 -8.71 -13.41 -8.21
C ASP A 68 -8.22 -14.64 -7.44
N GLY A 69 -6.95 -14.68 -7.03
CA GLY A 69 -6.42 -15.70 -6.12
C GLY A 69 -7.00 -15.65 -4.72
N ALA A 70 -7.54 -14.51 -4.26
CA ALA A 70 -8.10 -14.35 -2.92
C ALA A 70 -9.28 -15.32 -2.67
N ALA A 71 -10.16 -15.51 -3.65
CA ALA A 71 -11.28 -16.45 -3.54
C ALA A 71 -10.83 -17.93 -3.40
N LYS A 72 -9.57 -18.22 -3.75
CA LYS A 72 -8.96 -19.55 -3.63
C LYS A 72 -8.04 -19.69 -2.42
N GLY A 73 -7.93 -18.65 -1.58
CA GLY A 73 -6.96 -18.61 -0.49
C GLY A 73 -5.50 -18.52 -0.96
N ALA A 74 -5.27 -18.14 -2.22
CA ALA A 74 -3.92 -18.04 -2.78
C ALA A 74 -3.36 -16.63 -2.56
N TRP A 75 -2.14 -16.55 -2.04
CA TRP A 75 -1.41 -15.29 -1.87
C TRP A 75 -0.59 -14.96 -3.12
N PRO A 76 -0.44 -13.68 -3.50
CA PRO A 76 0.45 -13.30 -4.59
C PRO A 76 1.91 -13.60 -4.22
N SER A 77 2.68 -14.09 -5.20
CA SER A 77 4.14 -14.12 -5.15
C SER A 77 4.72 -12.69 -5.23
N ALA A 78 6.04 -12.57 -5.06
CA ALA A 78 6.75 -11.30 -5.25
C ALA A 78 6.49 -10.69 -6.64
N ASP A 79 6.59 -11.50 -7.71
CA ASP A 79 6.36 -11.04 -9.09
C ASP A 79 4.91 -10.59 -9.32
N GLN A 80 3.96 -11.34 -8.75
CA GLN A 80 2.54 -11.03 -8.87
C GLN A 80 2.21 -9.76 -8.11
N LEU A 81 2.72 -9.60 -6.88
CA LEU A 81 2.53 -8.37 -6.12
C LEU A 81 3.16 -7.19 -6.84
N SER A 82 4.38 -7.33 -7.37
CA SER A 82 5.03 -6.30 -8.18
C SER A 82 4.12 -5.82 -9.31
N SER A 83 3.55 -6.75 -10.08
CA SER A 83 2.66 -6.42 -11.19
C SER A 83 1.36 -5.74 -10.74
N LEU A 84 0.90 -6.02 -9.51
CA LEU A 84 -0.31 -5.42 -8.95
C LEU A 84 -0.09 -3.98 -8.47
N ILE A 85 1.07 -3.69 -7.88
CA ILE A 85 1.38 -2.38 -7.28
C ILE A 85 2.13 -1.47 -8.26
N SER A 86 2.81 -2.03 -9.26
CA SER A 86 3.65 -1.30 -10.21
C SER A 86 3.63 -2.00 -11.57
N PRO A 87 2.60 -1.76 -12.40
CA PRO A 87 2.48 -2.40 -13.72
C PRO A 87 3.63 -2.04 -14.67
N ASP A 88 4.22 -0.87 -14.51
CA ASP A 88 5.25 -0.33 -15.39
C ASP A 88 6.68 -0.64 -14.94
N THR A 89 6.88 -1.21 -13.75
CA THR A 89 8.22 -1.47 -13.20
C THR A 89 8.24 -2.74 -12.36
N ASP A 90 9.19 -3.62 -12.68
CA ASP A 90 9.42 -4.85 -11.94
C ASP A 90 10.19 -4.59 -10.64
N LEU A 91 9.53 -4.90 -9.53
CA LEU A 91 10.00 -4.82 -8.15
C LEU A 91 10.17 -6.21 -7.53
N SER A 92 9.98 -7.30 -8.29
CA SER A 92 9.99 -8.68 -7.80
C SER A 92 11.20 -8.99 -6.91
N GLN A 93 12.39 -8.58 -7.33
CA GLN A 93 13.65 -8.83 -6.61
C GLN A 93 13.79 -7.99 -5.33
N SER A 94 13.03 -6.90 -5.22
CA SER A 94 13.00 -6.02 -4.05
C SER A 94 11.91 -6.38 -3.05
N ILE A 95 11.07 -7.38 -3.36
CA ILE A 95 9.95 -7.79 -2.52
C ILE A 95 10.37 -8.98 -1.67
N SER A 96 10.21 -8.83 -0.35
CA SER A 96 10.43 -9.89 0.62
C SER A 96 9.17 -10.10 1.47
N ILE A 97 8.90 -11.35 1.83
CA ILE A 97 7.71 -11.71 2.63
C ILE A 97 8.14 -11.83 4.09
N LEU A 98 7.46 -11.10 4.96
CA LEU A 98 7.67 -11.08 6.40
C LEU A 98 6.45 -11.64 7.13
N SER A 99 6.66 -12.18 8.32
CA SER A 99 5.57 -12.47 9.24
C SER A 99 5.07 -11.19 9.92
N PRO A 100 3.80 -11.14 10.38
CA PRO A 100 3.30 -10.00 11.14
C PRO A 100 4.11 -9.71 12.41
N SER A 101 4.66 -10.75 13.06
CA SER A 101 5.49 -10.59 14.26
C SER A 101 6.89 -10.05 13.96
N SER A 102 7.43 -10.29 12.76
CA SER A 102 8.68 -9.65 12.32
C SER A 102 8.48 -8.19 11.95
N PHE A 103 7.30 -7.83 11.42
CA PHE A 103 6.93 -6.44 11.11
C PHE A 103 6.66 -5.62 12.37
N ASP A 104 5.94 -6.20 13.33
CA ASP A 104 5.54 -5.54 14.57
C ASP A 104 5.96 -6.34 15.82
N PRO A 105 7.27 -6.40 16.13
CA PRO A 105 7.77 -7.18 17.26
C PRO A 105 7.32 -6.63 18.63
N LYS A 106 6.92 -5.35 18.69
CA LYS A 106 6.45 -4.67 19.90
C LYS A 106 4.92 -4.64 20.04
N ASN A 107 4.20 -5.22 19.07
CA ASN A 107 2.75 -5.21 18.98
C ASN A 107 2.13 -3.79 19.04
N GLN A 108 2.85 -2.79 18.51
CA GLN A 108 2.47 -1.38 18.55
C GLN A 108 1.40 -1.03 17.49
N TYR A 109 1.26 -1.84 16.45
CA TYR A 109 0.33 -1.66 15.34
C TYR A 109 -0.87 -2.62 15.39
N SER A 110 -1.14 -3.21 16.56
CA SER A 110 -2.24 -4.15 16.76
C SER A 110 -3.59 -3.62 16.26
N ALA A 111 -3.90 -2.34 16.46
CA ALA A 111 -5.11 -1.69 15.95
C ALA A 111 -5.16 -1.64 14.42
N ALA A 112 -4.06 -1.31 13.75
CA ALA A 112 -3.95 -1.31 12.30
C ALA A 112 -4.10 -2.73 11.72
N LEU A 113 -3.42 -3.72 12.32
CA LEU A 113 -3.57 -5.13 11.93
C LEU A 113 -5.00 -5.63 12.13
N ASP A 114 -5.65 -5.23 13.21
CA ASP A 114 -7.05 -5.57 13.52
C ASP A 114 -8.04 -4.93 12.52
N ALA A 115 -7.76 -3.72 12.06
CA ALA A 115 -8.51 -3.06 10.99
C ALA A 115 -8.36 -3.80 9.66
N VAL A 116 -7.17 -4.30 9.32
CA VAL A 116 -6.95 -5.16 8.14
C VAL A 116 -7.76 -6.45 8.24
N ARG A 117 -7.80 -7.09 9.41
CA ARG A 117 -8.64 -8.28 9.62
C ARG A 117 -10.13 -7.96 9.47
N ALA A 118 -10.58 -6.83 10.02
CA ALA A 118 -11.96 -6.39 9.87
C ALA A 118 -12.33 -6.11 8.40
N ALA A 119 -11.41 -5.53 7.64
CA ALA A 119 -11.59 -5.30 6.21
C ALA A 119 -11.70 -6.60 5.39
N ALA A 120 -10.94 -7.63 5.78
CA ALA A 120 -10.93 -8.93 5.09
C ALA A 120 -12.27 -9.67 5.22
N VAL A 121 -12.94 -9.56 6.36
CA VAL A 121 -14.25 -10.17 6.62
C VAL A 121 -15.41 -9.20 6.36
N GLU A 122 -15.14 -7.98 5.89
CA GLU A 122 -16.21 -7.04 5.55
C GLU A 122 -17.09 -7.68 4.47
N LYS A 123 -18.41 -7.80 4.69
CA LYS A 123 -19.35 -8.53 3.79
C LYS A 123 -19.24 -10.06 3.82
N ASP A 124 -18.44 -10.64 4.71
CA ASP A 124 -18.45 -12.07 5.02
C ASP A 124 -19.03 -12.29 6.42
N SER A 125 -20.34 -12.52 6.50
CA SER A 125 -21.07 -12.67 7.76
C SER A 125 -20.75 -13.95 8.53
N GLY A 126 -20.00 -14.89 7.95
CA GLY A 126 -19.64 -16.16 8.56
C GLY A 126 -18.14 -16.31 8.87
N ALA A 127 -17.31 -15.35 8.47
CA ALA A 127 -15.87 -15.43 8.67
C ALA A 127 -15.44 -14.92 10.05
N ASP A 128 -14.63 -15.73 10.73
CA ASP A 128 -14.01 -15.34 11.99
C ASP A 128 -12.86 -14.37 11.73
N LYS A 129 -13.01 -13.13 12.22
CA LYS A 129 -11.97 -12.10 12.16
C LYS A 129 -10.61 -12.58 12.69
N SER A 130 -10.62 -13.39 13.74
CA SER A 130 -9.40 -13.95 14.35
C SER A 130 -8.71 -15.02 13.50
N ALA A 131 -9.44 -15.65 12.57
CA ALA A 131 -8.90 -16.64 11.65
C ALA A 131 -8.31 -16.01 10.38
N VAL A 132 -8.43 -14.70 10.20
CA VAL A 132 -7.85 -13.99 9.06
C VAL A 132 -6.33 -14.01 9.15
N GLU A 133 -5.72 -14.69 8.18
CA GLU A 133 -4.29 -14.67 7.96
C GLU A 133 -3.85 -13.31 7.40
N LEU A 134 -2.79 -12.75 7.98
CA LEU A 134 -2.14 -11.53 7.50
C LEU A 134 -0.79 -11.87 6.91
N LYS A 135 -0.47 -11.30 5.76
CA LYS A 135 0.86 -11.40 5.15
C LYS A 135 1.45 -10.01 4.97
N VAL A 136 2.72 -9.87 5.33
CA VAL A 136 3.44 -8.60 5.18
C VAL A 136 4.43 -8.74 4.04
N TYR A 137 4.42 -7.79 3.12
CA TYR A 137 5.41 -7.69 2.05
C TYR A 137 6.24 -6.43 2.29
N ARG A 138 7.55 -6.59 2.39
CA ARG A 138 8.51 -5.48 2.45
C ARG A 138 9.04 -5.26 1.03
N VAL A 139 8.85 -4.05 0.52
CA VAL A 139 9.27 -3.64 -0.82
C VAL A 139 10.35 -2.59 -0.67
N GLU A 140 11.56 -2.92 -1.09
CA GLU A 140 12.69 -1.99 -1.06
C GLU A 140 12.67 -1.11 -2.32
N GLN A 141 12.36 0.18 -2.14
CA GLN A 141 12.36 1.15 -3.24
C GLN A 141 13.76 1.69 -3.50
N THR A 142 14.48 2.00 -2.42
CA THR A 142 15.89 2.37 -2.42
C THR A 142 16.54 1.83 -1.14
N SER A 143 17.85 2.04 -0.97
CA SER A 143 18.57 1.65 0.26
C SER A 143 18.02 2.30 1.54
N THR A 144 17.28 3.39 1.43
CA THR A 144 16.73 4.14 2.58
C THR A 144 15.23 4.26 2.55
N LYS A 145 14.54 3.77 1.50
CA LYS A 145 13.09 3.90 1.36
C LYS A 145 12.47 2.53 1.16
N ILE A 146 11.60 2.17 2.10
CA ILE A 146 10.97 0.87 2.16
C ILE A 146 9.47 1.07 2.27
N GLU A 147 8.70 0.17 1.65
CA GLU A 147 7.26 0.10 1.83
C GLU A 147 6.88 -1.23 2.46
N TYR A 148 6.09 -1.17 3.53
CA TYR A 148 5.49 -2.33 4.15
C TYR A 148 4.03 -2.45 3.75
N TRP A 149 3.67 -3.57 3.16
CA TRP A 149 2.33 -3.86 2.70
C TRP A 149 1.75 -4.97 3.56
N VAL A 150 0.88 -4.61 4.49
CA VAL A 150 0.15 -5.53 5.36
C VAL A 150 -1.16 -5.89 4.68
N LEU A 151 -1.25 -7.10 4.15
CA LEU A 151 -2.38 -7.53 3.31
C LEU A 151 -3.14 -8.69 3.94
N ALA A 152 -4.43 -8.75 3.63
CA ALA A 152 -5.34 -9.86 3.88
C ALA A 152 -6.08 -10.23 2.60
N LEU A 153 -6.42 -11.52 2.48
CA LEU A 153 -7.28 -12.00 1.40
C LEU A 153 -8.74 -11.66 1.72
N HIS A 154 -9.41 -10.99 0.80
CA HIS A 154 -10.84 -10.75 0.87
C HIS A 154 -11.53 -11.63 -0.18
N ALA A 155 -11.98 -12.81 0.25
CA ALA A 155 -12.57 -13.83 -0.62
C ALA A 155 -13.90 -13.42 -1.27
N PRO A 156 -14.86 -12.73 -0.60
CA PRO A 156 -16.15 -12.39 -1.19
C PRO A 156 -16.06 -11.54 -2.47
N GLU A 157 -15.10 -10.62 -2.55
CA GLU A 157 -14.91 -9.73 -3.71
C GLU A 157 -13.60 -9.99 -4.47
N SER A 158 -12.93 -11.13 -4.23
CA SER A 158 -11.72 -11.53 -4.96
C SER A 158 -10.65 -10.43 -5.04
N ARG A 159 -10.26 -9.89 -3.88
CA ARG A 159 -9.30 -8.79 -3.79
C ARG A 159 -8.40 -8.92 -2.57
N LEU A 160 -7.29 -8.19 -2.61
CA LEU A 160 -6.43 -7.94 -1.46
C LEU A 160 -6.89 -6.65 -0.79
N VAL A 161 -7.00 -6.68 0.53
CA VAL A 161 -7.30 -5.49 1.34
C VAL A 161 -6.24 -5.37 2.43
N GLY A 162 -5.87 -4.15 2.79
CA GLY A 162 -4.74 -3.98 3.68
C GLY A 162 -4.36 -2.54 3.96
N LEU A 163 -3.16 -2.38 4.50
CA LEU A 163 -2.53 -1.08 4.72
C LEU A 163 -1.11 -1.10 4.14
N ARG A 164 -0.69 0.03 3.58
CA ARG A 164 0.70 0.33 3.20
C ARG A 164 1.27 1.33 4.18
N ALA A 165 2.47 1.08 4.70
CA ALA A 165 3.28 2.07 5.38
C ALA A 165 4.55 2.36 4.58
N LYS A 166 4.93 3.63 4.49
CA LYS A 166 6.25 4.02 3.99
C LYS A 166 7.19 4.16 5.18
N ALA A 167 8.43 3.80 4.98
CA ALA A 167 9.48 3.90 5.97
C ALA A 167 10.72 4.51 5.34
N VAL A 168 11.33 5.44 6.07
CA VAL A 168 12.68 5.92 5.77
C VAL A 168 13.63 5.37 6.83
N GLU A 169 14.68 4.69 6.38
CA GLU A 169 15.72 4.09 7.22
C GLU A 169 17.07 4.69 6.81
N SER A 170 17.79 5.30 7.76
CA SER A 170 19.12 5.92 7.56
C SER A 170 20.25 5.13 8.21
#